data_AF-A0A7C6U6F4-F1
#
_entry.id   AF-A0A7C6U6F4-F1
#
_cell.length_a   1.000
_cell.length_b   1.000
_cell.length_c   1.000
_cell.angle_alpha   90.00
_cell.angle_beta   90.00
_cell.angle_gamma   90.00
#
_symmetry.space_group_name_H-M   'P 1'
#
loop_
_entity.id
_entity.type
_entity.pdbx_description
1 polymer ?
#
loop_
_entity_poly.entity_id
_entity_poly.type
_entity_poly.pdbx_seq_one_letter_code
_entity_poly.pdbx_strand_id
1 'polypeptide(L)'
;YRRFIHMFANVAMGQDRQKYEDVMDELKESFGAEEDTDLDAAAMMELTERFKALYKEITGDEFPQDPKVQLMAAIRAVFGSWMNERAIIYRRLNDIPSSWGTAVNVQMMVFGNMGDDCGTGVAFSRNPADGTDELYGEYLMNAQGEDVVAGIRTPEPIEHMKETNHAAYEEFKAVSKKLELHYKDVQDMEFTIERGKLFMLQTRNGKRTAQAALKIAADLVKEGICTEEEALLKIEPNQLDALLHPGFDETALKKSKVLASGLAASPGAAVGAVYFTAREAKAAAANGPVLLVRNETNPDDIEGMAAAQGILTATGGRTSHAAVVARGMGKCCVAGCGDIRINEREKYFTVGDIRVNEGETISLDGSAGNVYVGALPLVDAEVSGDFATVMSWADEIRVLKVRTNADTPHDARKAIELGAEGIGLTRTEHMFFEVDRIPAMREMILSDNLEQRRTALSKLLPMQRKDFEGIFEAMKEFPVTIRLLDPPLHEFLPTEEEDIVKLAEDMNISVD
;
A
#
# COMPACT_ATOMS: atom_id res chain seq x y z
N TYR A 1 -3.71 -12.05 32.91
CA TYR A 1 -4.62 -10.98 33.37
C TYR A 1 -4.10 -9.59 33.01
N ARG A 2 -2.82 -9.25 33.26
CA ARG A 2 -2.20 -7.97 32.83
C ARG A 2 -2.54 -7.55 31.39
N ARG A 3 -2.43 -8.48 30.42
CA ARG A 3 -2.79 -8.23 29.00
C ARG A 3 -4.22 -7.72 28.84
N PHE A 4 -5.17 -8.35 29.52
CA PHE A 4 -6.57 -7.94 29.47
C PHE A 4 -6.77 -6.53 30.04
N ILE A 5 -6.14 -6.19 31.16
CA ILE A 5 -6.26 -4.85 31.75
C ILE A 5 -5.71 -3.80 30.80
N HIS A 6 -4.51 -4.05 30.26
CA HIS A 6 -3.86 -3.16 29.30
C HIS A 6 -4.74 -2.93 28.06
N MET A 7 -5.17 -4.02 27.39
CA MET A 7 -6.01 -3.93 26.19
C MET A 7 -7.38 -3.32 26.48
N PHE A 8 -7.99 -3.63 27.62
CA PHE A 8 -9.28 -3.06 28.00
C PHE A 8 -9.16 -1.55 28.24
N ALA A 9 -8.13 -1.11 28.95
CA ALA A 9 -7.87 0.29 29.20
C ALA A 9 -7.62 1.07 27.90
N ASN A 10 -6.83 0.51 26.99
CA ASN A 10 -6.55 1.16 25.72
C ASN A 10 -7.76 1.14 24.77
N VAL A 11 -8.30 -0.03 24.47
CA VAL A 11 -9.32 -0.19 23.42
C VAL A 11 -10.72 0.21 23.89
N ALA A 12 -11.11 -0.22 25.10
CA ALA A 12 -12.46 0.05 25.59
C ALA A 12 -12.60 1.43 26.25
N MET A 13 -11.53 1.91 26.88
CA MET A 13 -11.54 3.17 27.63
C MET A 13 -10.74 4.30 26.98
N GLY A 14 -10.05 4.04 25.86
CA GLY A 14 -9.31 5.06 25.12
C GLY A 14 -8.07 5.59 25.83
N GLN A 15 -7.52 4.85 26.79
CA GLN A 15 -6.31 5.26 27.49
C GLN A 15 -5.06 5.07 26.63
N ASP A 16 -4.06 5.90 26.88
CA ASP A 16 -2.78 5.85 26.16
C ASP A 16 -2.05 4.54 26.45
N ARG A 17 -1.73 3.80 25.38
CA ARG A 17 -0.97 2.54 25.43
C ARG A 17 0.40 2.77 26.06
N GLN A 18 1.07 3.87 25.71
CA GLN A 18 2.46 4.12 26.11
C GLN A 18 2.62 4.13 27.63
N LYS A 19 1.64 4.68 28.36
CA LYS A 19 1.68 4.71 29.83
C LYS A 19 1.72 3.32 30.48
N TYR A 20 1.10 2.32 29.85
CA TYR A 20 1.11 0.95 30.35
C TYR A 20 2.41 0.23 29.98
N GLU A 21 2.97 0.52 28.80
CA GLU A 21 4.28 0.02 28.39
C GLU A 21 5.39 0.60 29.31
N ASP A 22 5.34 1.91 29.62
CA ASP A 22 6.29 2.56 30.54
C ASP A 22 6.31 1.87 31.92
N VAL A 23 5.13 1.56 32.47
CA VAL A 23 5.01 0.83 33.75
C VAL A 23 5.57 -0.60 33.66
N MET A 24 5.47 -1.23 32.49
CA MET A 24 6.02 -2.56 32.25
C MET A 24 7.55 -2.52 32.14
N ASP A 25 8.10 -1.52 31.44
CA ASP A 25 9.54 -1.31 31.31
C ASP A 25 10.19 -0.99 32.66
N GLU A 26 9.59 -0.10 33.46
CA GLU A 26 10.04 0.17 34.83
C GLU A 26 10.08 -1.11 35.69
N LEU A 27 9.10 -2.00 35.52
CA LEU A 27 9.08 -3.26 36.23
C LEU A 27 10.19 -4.19 35.74
N LYS A 28 10.38 -4.34 34.42
CA LYS A 28 11.46 -5.15 33.85
C LYS A 28 12.84 -4.69 34.36
N GLU A 29 13.09 -3.38 34.37
CA GLU A 29 14.32 -2.81 34.92
C GLU A 29 14.52 -3.18 36.40
N SER A 30 13.45 -3.12 37.21
CA SER A 30 13.52 -3.46 38.63
C SER A 30 13.79 -4.95 38.91
N PHE A 31 13.44 -5.83 37.97
CA PHE A 31 13.68 -7.28 38.04
C PHE A 31 14.92 -7.73 37.26
N GLY A 32 15.61 -6.83 36.55
CA GLY A 32 16.74 -7.18 35.68
C GLY A 32 16.34 -8.09 34.51
N ALA A 33 15.08 -7.99 34.05
CA ALA A 33 14.54 -8.71 32.92
C ALA A 33 14.78 -7.92 31.62
N GLU A 34 15.16 -8.59 30.54
CA GLU A 34 15.26 -7.98 29.22
C GLU A 34 13.96 -8.17 28.43
N GLU A 35 13.36 -9.35 28.53
CA GLU A 35 12.14 -9.74 27.83
C GLU A 35 10.93 -9.89 28.77
N ASP A 36 9.73 -9.72 28.21
CA ASP A 36 8.46 -9.96 28.91
C ASP A 36 8.36 -11.37 29.52
N THR A 37 9.01 -12.35 28.89
CA THR A 37 9.02 -13.76 29.29
C THR A 37 9.93 -14.05 30.47
N ASP A 38 10.85 -13.14 30.80
CA ASP A 38 11.77 -13.28 31.93
C ASP A 38 11.09 -12.95 33.27
N LEU A 39 9.94 -12.27 33.23
CA LEU A 39 9.15 -11.91 34.40
C LEU A 39 8.39 -13.13 34.94
N ASP A 40 8.66 -13.46 36.21
CA ASP A 40 8.01 -14.57 36.89
C ASP A 40 6.54 -14.24 37.29
N ALA A 41 5.86 -15.24 37.85
CA ALA A 41 4.47 -15.07 38.26
C ALA A 41 4.29 -13.97 39.34
N ALA A 42 5.28 -13.76 40.22
CA ALA A 42 5.19 -12.75 41.27
C ALA A 42 5.29 -11.34 40.67
N ALA A 43 6.25 -11.12 39.76
CA ALA A 43 6.37 -9.89 38.98
C ALA A 43 5.09 -9.62 38.16
N MET A 44 4.51 -10.65 37.53
CA MET A 44 3.26 -10.50 36.77
C MET A 44 2.05 -10.11 37.64
N MET A 45 1.98 -10.58 38.89
CA MET A 45 0.97 -10.12 39.85
C MET A 45 1.19 -8.66 40.25
N GLU A 46 2.44 -8.25 40.48
CA GLU A 46 2.79 -6.86 40.76
C GLU A 46 2.40 -5.94 39.60
N LEU A 47 2.74 -6.33 38.36
CA LEU A 47 2.36 -5.59 37.16
C LEU A 47 0.84 -5.41 37.04
N THR A 48 0.09 -6.46 37.36
CA THR A 48 -1.37 -6.44 37.33
C THR A 48 -1.94 -5.40 38.30
N GLU A 49 -1.38 -5.28 39.51
CA GLU A 49 -1.82 -4.28 40.48
C GLU A 49 -1.38 -2.86 40.09
N ARG A 50 -0.17 -2.68 39.54
CA ARG A 50 0.28 -1.41 38.98
C ARG A 50 -0.63 -0.93 37.85
N PHE A 51 -1.06 -1.82 36.95
CA PHE A 51 -2.00 -1.48 35.87
C PHE A 51 -3.39 -1.08 36.38
N LYS A 52 -3.91 -1.74 37.42
CA LYS A 52 -5.19 -1.32 38.05
C LYS A 52 -5.06 0.04 38.73
N ALA A 53 -3.93 0.29 39.40
CA ALA A 53 -3.66 1.57 40.03
C ALA A 53 -3.59 2.70 38.99
N LEU A 54 -2.87 2.47 37.88
CA LEU A 54 -2.80 3.41 36.76
C LEU A 54 -4.18 3.66 36.14
N TYR A 55 -4.97 2.61 35.94
CA TYR A 55 -6.35 2.74 35.44
C TYR A 55 -7.19 3.64 36.35
N LYS A 56 -7.09 3.46 37.68
CA LYS A 56 -7.80 4.25 38.67
C LYS A 56 -7.31 5.69 38.73
N GLU A 57 -6.00 5.92 38.60
CA GLU A 57 -5.42 7.25 38.54
C GLU A 57 -5.97 8.04 37.34
N ILE A 58 -6.06 7.40 36.18
CA ILE A 58 -6.50 8.05 34.94
C ILE A 58 -8.01 8.26 34.89
N THR A 59 -8.80 7.27 35.32
CA THR A 59 -10.28 7.33 35.21
C THR A 59 -10.97 7.90 36.44
N GLY A 60 -10.34 7.83 37.61
CA GLY A 60 -10.95 8.06 38.91
C GLY A 60 -11.73 6.84 39.47
N ASP A 61 -11.96 5.80 38.65
CA ASP A 61 -12.75 4.62 38.99
C ASP A 61 -11.89 3.35 39.10
N GLU A 62 -12.31 2.41 39.95
CA GLU A 62 -11.67 1.09 40.03
C GLU A 62 -11.82 0.31 38.72
N PHE A 63 -10.83 -0.51 38.38
CA PHE A 63 -10.92 -1.40 37.23
C PHE A 63 -12.14 -2.35 37.38
N PRO A 64 -13.06 -2.40 36.40
CA PRO A 64 -14.30 -3.13 36.54
C PRO A 64 -14.02 -4.63 36.72
N GLN A 65 -14.53 -5.23 37.78
CA GLN A 65 -14.39 -6.67 38.06
C GLN A 65 -15.56 -7.51 37.54
N ASP A 66 -16.72 -6.88 37.28
CA ASP A 66 -17.87 -7.56 36.69
C ASP A 66 -17.64 -7.80 35.18
N PRO A 67 -17.56 -9.06 34.72
CA PRO A 67 -17.34 -9.38 33.32
C PRO A 67 -18.46 -8.88 32.41
N LYS A 68 -19.70 -8.70 32.91
CA LYS A 68 -20.79 -8.10 32.11
C LYS A 68 -20.56 -6.63 31.85
N VAL A 69 -20.01 -5.90 32.83
CA VAL A 69 -19.64 -4.50 32.67
C VAL A 69 -18.50 -4.37 31.66
N GLN A 70 -17.48 -5.22 31.77
CA GLN A 70 -16.37 -5.29 30.81
C GLN A 70 -16.88 -5.58 29.39
N LEU A 71 -17.73 -6.60 29.23
CA LEU A 71 -18.29 -6.98 27.93
C LEU A 71 -19.10 -5.83 27.29
N MET A 72 -19.97 -5.19 28.07
CA MET A 72 -20.77 -4.08 27.56
C MET A 72 -19.93 -2.85 27.23
N ALA A 73 -18.86 -2.58 27.99
CA ALA A 73 -17.91 -1.52 27.67
C ALA A 73 -17.19 -1.81 26.34
N ALA A 74 -16.71 -3.04 26.14
CA ALA A 74 -16.07 -3.45 24.89
C ALA A 74 -17.02 -3.33 23.68
N ILE A 75 -18.27 -3.79 23.80
CA ILE A 75 -19.28 -3.65 22.72
C ILE A 75 -19.51 -2.18 22.35
N ARG A 76 -19.68 -1.31 23.34
CA ARG A 76 -19.87 0.13 23.12
C ARG A 76 -18.63 0.77 22.48
N ALA A 77 -17.44 0.37 22.90
CA ALA A 77 -16.20 0.86 22.33
C ALA A 77 -16.05 0.48 20.85
N VAL A 78 -16.40 -0.75 20.46
CA VAL A 78 -16.40 -1.16 19.04
C VAL A 78 -17.38 -0.33 18.22
N PHE A 79 -18.60 -0.11 18.68
CA PHE A 79 -19.53 0.78 17.96
C PHE A 79 -19.05 2.23 17.91
N GLY A 80 -18.49 2.74 19.02
CA GLY A 80 -17.86 4.06 19.06
C GLY A 80 -16.75 4.17 18.02
N SER A 81 -15.92 3.11 17.91
CA SER A 81 -14.76 3.03 17.01
C SER A 81 -15.11 3.22 15.53
N TRP A 82 -16.35 2.89 15.14
CA TRP A 82 -16.83 3.08 13.77
C TRP A 82 -16.89 4.55 13.38
N MET A 83 -17.11 5.46 14.32
CA MET A 83 -17.26 6.89 14.05
C MET A 83 -15.98 7.70 14.32
N ASN A 84 -14.86 7.02 14.54
CA ASN A 84 -13.56 7.66 14.75
C ASN A 84 -13.08 8.32 13.46
N GLU A 85 -12.28 9.37 13.60
CA GLU A 85 -11.70 10.10 12.45
C GLU A 85 -10.93 9.17 11.51
N ARG A 86 -10.06 8.30 12.05
CA ARG A 86 -9.35 7.28 11.28
C ARG A 86 -10.27 6.33 10.50
N ALA A 87 -11.39 5.91 11.09
CA ALA A 87 -12.33 5.00 10.45
C ALA A 87 -13.13 5.72 9.35
N ILE A 88 -13.47 6.99 9.57
CA ILE A 88 -14.10 7.85 8.56
C ILE A 88 -13.18 8.04 7.36
N ILE A 89 -11.90 8.33 7.59
CA ILE A 89 -10.88 8.47 6.54
C ILE A 89 -10.70 7.16 5.79
N TYR A 90 -10.50 6.05 6.50
CA TYR A 90 -10.34 4.72 5.90
C TYR A 90 -11.51 4.38 4.98
N ARG A 91 -12.74 4.58 5.45
CA ARG A 91 -13.95 4.35 4.67
C ARG A 91 -14.02 5.22 3.42
N ARG A 92 -13.62 6.49 3.51
CA ARG A 92 -13.57 7.39 2.34
C ARG A 92 -12.54 6.91 1.31
N LEU A 93 -11.37 6.43 1.76
CA LEU A 93 -10.31 5.94 0.88
C LEU A 93 -10.64 4.59 0.22
N ASN A 94 -11.58 3.82 0.79
CA ASN A 94 -11.96 2.48 0.31
C ASN A 94 -13.44 2.41 -0.13
N ASP A 95 -14.08 3.57 -0.32
CA ASP A 95 -15.49 3.69 -0.75
C ASP A 95 -16.51 2.87 0.09
N ILE A 96 -16.26 2.76 1.39
CA ILE A 96 -17.13 2.03 2.32
C ILE A 96 -18.21 2.97 2.90
N PRO A 97 -19.51 2.70 2.69
CA PRO A 97 -20.58 3.54 3.24
C PRO A 97 -20.59 3.58 4.77
N SER A 98 -20.73 4.77 5.35
CA SER A 98 -20.84 4.94 6.81
C SER A 98 -22.08 4.28 7.40
N SER A 99 -23.13 4.08 6.60
CA SER A 99 -24.41 3.47 6.99
C SER A 99 -24.34 1.98 7.27
N TRP A 100 -23.26 1.28 6.91
CA TRP A 100 -23.12 -0.16 7.15
C TRP A 100 -22.98 -0.50 8.63
N GLY A 101 -22.29 0.34 9.40
CA GLY A 101 -21.94 0.03 10.78
C GLY A 101 -20.84 -1.03 10.90
N THR A 102 -20.62 -1.52 12.12
CA THR A 102 -19.70 -2.62 12.42
C THR A 102 -20.38 -3.64 13.33
N ALA A 103 -20.04 -4.92 13.19
CA ALA A 103 -20.51 -5.99 14.07
C ALA A 103 -19.57 -6.18 15.26
N VAL A 104 -20.03 -6.89 16.30
CA VAL A 104 -19.19 -7.31 17.43
C VAL A 104 -19.23 -8.83 17.54
N ASN A 105 -18.08 -9.48 17.39
CA ASN A 105 -17.93 -10.92 17.53
C ASN A 105 -17.49 -11.25 18.96
N VAL A 106 -18.29 -12.03 19.68
CA VAL A 106 -17.96 -12.52 21.02
C VAL A 106 -17.70 -14.01 20.93
N GLN A 107 -16.46 -14.42 21.17
CA GLN A 107 -15.98 -15.79 20.99
C GLN A 107 -15.46 -16.35 22.31
N MET A 108 -15.57 -17.67 22.48
CA MET A 108 -14.89 -18.39 23.56
C MET A 108 -13.38 -18.33 23.34
N MET A 109 -12.63 -17.97 24.38
CA MET A 109 -11.17 -17.88 24.31
C MET A 109 -10.53 -19.25 24.14
N VAL A 110 -9.46 -19.27 23.35
CA VAL A 110 -8.43 -20.31 23.30
C VAL A 110 -7.07 -19.64 23.46
N PHE A 111 -6.10 -20.34 24.02
CA PHE A 111 -4.86 -19.74 24.51
C PHE A 111 -3.63 -20.35 23.86
N GLY A 112 -2.92 -19.55 23.06
CA GLY A 112 -1.61 -19.90 22.48
C GLY A 112 -0.42 -19.74 23.43
N ASN A 113 -0.65 -19.33 24.69
CA ASN A 113 0.38 -18.91 25.65
C ASN A 113 0.33 -19.68 26.99
N MET A 114 -0.11 -20.94 26.98
CA MET A 114 -0.14 -21.79 28.19
C MET A 114 1.12 -22.65 28.37
N GLY A 115 2.12 -22.51 27.50
CA GLY A 115 3.33 -23.33 27.49
C GLY A 115 3.82 -23.62 26.07
N ASP A 116 4.83 -24.47 25.97
CA ASP A 116 5.56 -24.73 24.72
C ASP A 116 4.79 -25.64 23.74
N ASP A 117 3.66 -26.19 24.15
CA ASP A 117 2.72 -26.95 23.29
C ASP A 117 1.55 -26.09 22.79
N CYS A 118 1.62 -24.78 23.03
CA CYS A 118 0.64 -23.79 22.61
C CYS A 118 1.27 -22.77 21.67
N GLY A 119 0.50 -22.22 20.75
CA GLY A 119 0.98 -21.21 19.82
C GLY A 119 -0.14 -20.51 19.07
N THR A 120 0.20 -19.52 18.27
CA THR A 120 -0.76 -18.74 17.49
C THR A 120 -0.10 -18.30 16.19
N GLY A 121 -0.90 -18.15 15.14
CA GLY A 121 -0.35 -17.75 13.85
C GLY A 121 -1.38 -17.18 12.89
N VAL A 122 -0.85 -16.56 11.85
CA VAL A 122 -1.59 -15.99 10.73
C VAL A 122 -0.97 -16.53 9.45
N ALA A 123 -1.80 -17.09 8.57
CA ALA A 123 -1.33 -17.69 7.33
C ALA A 123 -2.33 -17.55 6.20
N PHE A 124 -1.80 -17.51 4.99
CA PHE A 124 -2.51 -17.45 3.73
C PHE A 124 -2.43 -18.83 3.05
N SER A 125 -3.49 -19.23 2.36
CA SER A 125 -3.51 -20.50 1.62
C SER A 125 -2.55 -20.52 0.42
N ARG A 126 -2.23 -19.33 -0.12
CA ARG A 126 -1.24 -19.06 -1.17
C ARG A 126 -0.46 -17.81 -0.80
N ASN A 127 0.70 -17.61 -1.39
CA ASN A 127 1.51 -16.42 -1.15
C ASN A 127 0.79 -15.15 -1.67
N PRO A 128 0.46 -14.18 -0.79
CA PRO A 128 -0.31 -12.99 -1.19
C PRO A 128 0.54 -11.94 -1.92
N ALA A 129 1.86 -12.12 -2.00
CA ALA A 129 2.77 -11.20 -2.66
C ALA A 129 3.02 -11.56 -4.13
N ASP A 130 3.25 -12.85 -4.44
CA ASP A 130 3.54 -13.32 -5.79
C ASP A 130 2.47 -14.26 -6.38
N GLY A 131 1.59 -14.83 -5.55
CA GLY A 131 0.53 -15.75 -5.96
C GLY A 131 0.93 -17.23 -6.01
N THR A 132 2.12 -17.61 -5.57
CA THR A 132 2.57 -19.01 -5.53
C THR A 132 1.69 -19.88 -4.62
N ASP A 133 1.43 -21.12 -5.06
CA ASP A 133 0.62 -22.11 -4.32
C ASP A 133 1.41 -22.75 -3.18
N GLU A 134 1.68 -21.95 -2.15
CA GLU A 134 2.32 -22.36 -0.91
C GLU A 134 1.64 -21.73 0.31
N LEU A 135 1.66 -22.45 1.44
CA LEU A 135 1.24 -21.88 2.72
C LEU A 135 2.21 -20.77 3.11
N TYR A 136 1.70 -19.55 3.17
CA TYR A 136 2.50 -18.37 3.46
C TYR A 136 2.04 -17.74 4.76
N GLY A 137 2.91 -17.61 5.75
CA GLY A 137 2.51 -17.01 7.02
C GLY A 137 3.55 -17.11 8.10
N GLU A 138 3.17 -16.63 9.27
CA GLU A 138 4.02 -16.51 10.44
C GLU A 138 3.28 -17.05 11.67
N TYR A 139 4.03 -17.64 12.60
CA TYR A 139 3.50 -18.15 13.87
C TYR A 139 4.51 -17.95 15.01
N LEU A 140 4.00 -18.00 16.24
CA LEU A 140 4.79 -17.97 17.46
C LEU A 140 4.28 -19.03 18.44
N MET A 141 5.23 -19.77 19.03
CA MET A 141 4.96 -20.64 20.16
C MET A 141 4.94 -19.85 21.47
N ASN A 142 4.10 -20.30 22.40
CA ASN A 142 3.86 -19.70 23.71
C ASN A 142 3.57 -18.18 23.63
N ALA A 143 2.60 -17.81 22.79
CA ALA A 143 2.29 -16.43 22.44
C ALA A 143 0.78 -16.22 22.20
N GLN A 144 0.33 -14.96 22.20
CA GLN A 144 -1.00 -14.59 21.70
C GLN A 144 -0.88 -13.80 20.39
N GLY A 145 -1.97 -13.72 19.62
CA GLY A 145 -1.96 -13.08 18.30
C GLY A 145 -1.40 -11.66 18.28
N GLU A 146 -1.56 -10.92 19.39
CA GLU A 146 -0.93 -9.61 19.60
C GLU A 146 0.60 -9.64 19.41
N ASP A 147 1.28 -10.67 19.91
CA ASP A 147 2.74 -10.79 19.83
C ASP A 147 3.21 -11.00 18.38
N VAL A 148 2.39 -11.69 17.57
CA VAL A 148 2.65 -11.90 16.14
C VAL A 148 2.47 -10.60 15.37
N VAL A 149 1.45 -9.80 15.71
CA VAL A 149 1.14 -8.54 15.02
C VAL A 149 2.09 -7.41 15.42
N ALA A 150 2.42 -7.31 16.72
CA ALA A 150 3.28 -6.27 17.27
C ALA A 150 4.77 -6.50 16.91
N GLY A 151 5.16 -7.73 16.56
CA GLY A 151 6.54 -8.03 16.16
C GLY A 151 7.58 -7.81 17.26
N ILE A 152 7.16 -7.81 18.53
CA ILE A 152 8.05 -7.73 19.70
C ILE A 152 8.99 -8.94 19.70
N ARG A 153 8.44 -10.12 19.41
CA ARG A 153 9.20 -11.34 19.10
C ARG A 153 9.23 -11.53 17.60
N THR A 154 10.38 -11.90 17.05
CA THR A 154 10.50 -12.25 15.64
C THR A 154 9.65 -13.50 15.35
N PRO A 155 8.60 -13.40 14.52
CA PRO A 155 7.77 -14.55 14.19
C PRO A 155 8.54 -15.56 13.34
N GLU A 156 8.20 -16.84 13.48
CA GLU A 156 8.76 -17.90 12.67
C GLU A 156 7.90 -18.15 11.43
N PRO A 157 8.48 -18.54 10.28
CA PRO A 157 7.71 -18.96 9.12
C PRO A 157 6.82 -20.16 9.46
N ILE A 158 5.58 -20.17 8.94
CA ILE A 158 4.61 -21.24 9.18
C ILE A 158 5.14 -22.64 8.83
N GLU A 159 6.12 -22.75 7.94
CA GLU A 159 6.76 -24.02 7.61
C GLU A 159 7.52 -24.64 8.79
N HIS A 160 8.09 -23.84 9.69
CA HIS A 160 8.82 -24.35 10.85
C HIS A 160 7.91 -25.09 11.83
N MET A 161 6.59 -24.84 11.76
CA MET A 161 5.58 -25.59 12.51
C MET A 161 5.60 -27.10 12.17
N LYS A 162 6.11 -27.50 10.99
CA LYS A 162 6.34 -28.92 10.66
C LYS A 162 7.28 -29.61 11.65
N GLU A 163 8.26 -28.87 12.17
CA GLU A 163 9.30 -29.37 13.08
C GLU A 163 8.84 -29.33 14.54
N THR A 164 8.16 -28.24 14.93
CA THR A 164 7.73 -28.01 16.31
C THR A 164 6.42 -28.73 16.67
N ASN A 165 5.46 -28.79 15.74
CA ASN A 165 4.18 -29.48 15.94
C ASN A 165 3.60 -30.01 14.61
N HIS A 166 4.17 -31.11 14.11
CA HIS A 166 3.80 -31.73 12.84
C HIS A 166 2.31 -32.06 12.72
N ALA A 167 1.68 -32.56 13.79
CA ALA A 167 0.27 -32.95 13.77
C ALA A 167 -0.65 -31.74 13.53
N ALA A 168 -0.40 -30.63 14.23
CA ALA A 168 -1.15 -29.40 14.03
C ALA A 168 -0.88 -28.79 12.64
N TYR A 169 0.34 -28.91 12.11
CA TYR A 169 0.66 -28.39 10.77
C TYR A 169 -0.11 -29.12 9.67
N GLU A 170 -0.14 -30.46 9.70
CA GLU A 170 -0.89 -31.24 8.71
C GLU A 170 -2.40 -31.00 8.82
N GLU A 171 -2.93 -30.85 10.04
CA GLU A 171 -4.33 -30.46 10.25
C GLU A 171 -4.61 -29.06 9.67
N PHE A 172 -3.76 -28.08 9.95
CA PHE A 172 -3.89 -26.72 9.44
C PHE A 172 -3.84 -26.68 7.91
N LYS A 173 -2.90 -27.41 7.30
CA LYS A 173 -2.79 -27.52 5.84
C LYS A 173 -4.04 -28.11 5.20
N ALA A 174 -4.61 -29.15 5.81
CA ALA A 174 -5.85 -29.76 5.33
C ALA A 174 -7.05 -28.79 5.45
N VAL A 175 -7.14 -28.05 6.56
CA VAL A 175 -8.18 -27.03 6.76
C VAL A 175 -8.02 -25.88 5.76
N SER A 176 -6.80 -25.38 5.55
CA SER A 176 -6.48 -24.34 4.57
C SER A 176 -6.98 -24.70 3.17
N LYS A 177 -6.65 -25.91 2.67
CA LYS A 177 -7.11 -26.33 1.35
C LYS A 177 -8.64 -26.48 1.28
N LYS A 178 -9.27 -26.95 2.38
CA LYS A 178 -10.74 -27.05 2.45
C LYS A 178 -11.41 -25.68 2.39
N LEU A 179 -10.84 -24.67 3.07
CA LEU A 179 -11.36 -23.31 3.06
C LEU A 179 -11.17 -22.66 1.68
N GLU A 180 -10.02 -22.83 1.04
CA GLU A 180 -9.77 -22.34 -0.33
C GLU A 180 -10.75 -22.95 -1.34
N LEU A 181 -11.00 -24.26 -1.27
CA LEU A 181 -11.98 -24.93 -2.13
C LEU A 181 -13.42 -24.49 -1.85
N HIS A 182 -13.76 -24.20 -0.60
CA HIS A 182 -15.10 -23.77 -0.20
C HIS A 182 -15.41 -22.34 -0.67
N TYR A 183 -14.49 -21.41 -0.43
CA TYR A 183 -14.64 -20.00 -0.80
C TYR A 183 -14.20 -19.70 -2.24
N LYS A 184 -13.59 -20.68 -2.92
CA LYS A 184 -13.02 -20.57 -4.27
C LYS A 184 -12.07 -19.37 -4.40
N ASP A 185 -11.29 -19.12 -3.36
CA ASP A 185 -10.37 -17.99 -3.33
C ASP A 185 -9.30 -18.20 -2.25
N VAL A 186 -8.15 -17.52 -2.38
CA VAL A 186 -7.10 -17.55 -1.36
C VAL A 186 -7.65 -17.07 -0.01
N GLN A 187 -7.33 -17.79 1.05
CA GLN A 187 -7.82 -17.49 2.39
C GLN A 187 -6.70 -16.95 3.27
N ASP A 188 -6.93 -15.80 3.89
CA ASP A 188 -6.20 -15.28 5.04
C ASP A 188 -6.85 -15.84 6.31
N MET A 189 -6.08 -16.57 7.10
CA MET A 189 -6.54 -17.40 8.21
C MET A 189 -5.76 -17.10 9.48
N GLU A 190 -6.48 -17.02 10.58
CA GLU A 190 -5.91 -16.91 11.92
C GLU A 190 -6.22 -18.18 12.71
N PHE A 191 -5.21 -18.71 13.41
CA PHE A 191 -5.35 -19.94 14.18
C PHE A 191 -4.61 -19.87 15.52
N THR A 192 -5.02 -20.74 16.43
CA THR A 192 -4.36 -20.95 17.72
C THR A 192 -4.25 -22.44 17.99
N ILE A 193 -3.12 -22.84 18.56
CA ILE A 193 -2.87 -24.16 19.09
C ILE A 193 -2.95 -24.04 20.61
N GLU A 194 -3.89 -24.75 21.22
CA GLU A 194 -3.97 -24.86 22.68
C GLU A 194 -3.73 -26.32 23.05
N ARG A 195 -2.61 -26.58 23.74
CA ARG A 195 -2.19 -27.91 24.20
C ARG A 195 -2.22 -28.96 23.08
N GLY A 196 -1.57 -28.61 21.97
CA GLY A 196 -1.49 -29.44 20.77
C GLY A 196 -2.77 -29.52 19.91
N LYS A 197 -3.88 -28.89 20.31
CA LYS A 197 -5.13 -28.87 19.53
C LYS A 197 -5.26 -27.60 18.72
N LEU A 198 -5.51 -27.73 17.41
CA LEU A 198 -5.73 -26.62 16.49
C LEU A 198 -7.14 -26.04 16.64
N PHE A 199 -7.24 -24.71 16.62
CA PHE A 199 -8.47 -23.94 16.55
C PHE A 199 -8.34 -22.86 15.48
N MET A 200 -9.31 -22.82 14.56
CA MET A 200 -9.43 -21.74 13.59
C MET A 200 -10.23 -20.60 14.20
N LEU A 201 -9.67 -19.39 14.16
CA LEU A 201 -10.28 -18.20 14.76
C LEU A 201 -10.98 -17.33 13.71
N GLN A 202 -10.31 -17.14 12.58
CA GLN A 202 -10.79 -16.30 11.50
C GLN A 202 -10.41 -16.89 10.15
N THR A 203 -11.25 -16.66 9.15
CA THR A 203 -10.89 -16.83 7.74
C THR A 203 -11.60 -15.75 6.93
N ARG A 204 -10.93 -15.24 5.91
CA ARG A 204 -11.47 -14.28 4.95
C ARG A 204 -10.71 -14.41 3.64
N ASN A 205 -11.29 -13.91 2.55
CA ASN A 205 -10.54 -13.77 1.30
C ASN A 205 -9.31 -12.88 1.54
N GLY A 206 -8.13 -13.41 1.23
CA GLY A 206 -6.87 -12.75 1.55
C GLY A 206 -6.65 -11.50 0.71
N LYS A 207 -6.23 -10.39 1.33
CA LYS A 207 -5.73 -9.24 0.58
C LYS A 207 -4.40 -9.61 -0.06
N ARG A 208 -4.21 -9.20 -1.31
CA ARG A 208 -3.08 -9.60 -2.15
C ARG A 208 -2.68 -8.50 -3.12
N THR A 209 -1.51 -8.65 -3.71
CA THR A 209 -1.00 -7.75 -4.75
C THR A 209 -1.69 -8.02 -6.07
N ALA A 210 -1.59 -7.09 -7.02
CA ALA A 210 -2.15 -7.27 -8.35
C ALA A 210 -1.53 -8.47 -9.09
N GLN A 211 -0.21 -8.67 -8.94
CA GLN A 211 0.50 -9.82 -9.51
C GLN A 211 -0.02 -11.12 -8.92
N ALA A 212 -0.15 -11.19 -7.59
CA ALA A 212 -0.70 -12.37 -6.93
C ALA A 212 -2.16 -12.61 -7.32
N ALA A 213 -2.98 -11.56 -7.45
CA ALA A 213 -4.37 -11.70 -7.88
C ALA A 213 -4.49 -12.35 -9.26
N LEU A 214 -3.70 -11.90 -10.23
CA LEU A 214 -3.67 -12.48 -11.58
C LEU A 214 -3.20 -13.92 -11.58
N LYS A 215 -2.09 -14.21 -10.89
CA LYS A 215 -1.55 -15.57 -10.80
C LYS A 215 -2.53 -16.52 -10.12
N ILE A 216 -3.11 -16.11 -8.99
CA ILE A 216 -4.08 -16.92 -8.25
C ILE A 216 -5.33 -17.15 -9.11
N ALA A 217 -5.85 -16.12 -9.80
CA ALA A 217 -6.97 -16.27 -10.71
C ALA A 217 -6.66 -17.29 -11.84
N ALA A 218 -5.49 -17.17 -12.47
CA ALA A 218 -5.01 -18.10 -13.49
C ALA A 218 -4.92 -19.55 -12.98
N ASP A 219 -4.31 -19.73 -11.81
CA ASP A 219 -4.14 -21.06 -11.20
C ASP A 219 -5.48 -21.66 -10.76
N LEU A 220 -6.39 -20.88 -10.17
CA LEU A 220 -7.72 -21.36 -9.75
C LEU A 220 -8.56 -21.85 -10.93
N VAL A 221 -8.51 -21.16 -12.07
CA VAL A 221 -9.18 -21.60 -13.32
C VAL A 221 -8.52 -22.87 -13.85
N LYS A 222 -7.19 -22.92 -13.89
CA LYS A 222 -6.44 -24.09 -14.35
C LYS A 222 -6.68 -25.33 -13.46
N GLU A 223 -6.85 -25.13 -12.16
CA GLU A 223 -7.21 -26.17 -11.19
C GLU A 223 -8.69 -26.58 -11.27
N GLY A 224 -9.52 -25.85 -12.05
CA GLY A 224 -10.95 -26.10 -12.20
C GLY A 224 -11.77 -25.72 -10.96
N ILE A 225 -11.24 -24.83 -10.11
CA ILE A 225 -11.90 -24.38 -8.87
C ILE A 225 -12.95 -23.30 -9.17
N CYS A 226 -12.67 -22.42 -10.13
CA CYS A 226 -13.59 -21.38 -10.60
C CYS A 226 -13.59 -21.24 -12.12
N THR A 227 -14.63 -20.61 -12.68
CA THR A 227 -14.67 -20.26 -14.12
C THR A 227 -13.89 -18.97 -14.40
N GLU A 228 -13.64 -18.67 -15.67
CA GLU A 228 -12.97 -17.43 -16.10
C GLU A 228 -13.76 -16.19 -15.67
N GLU A 229 -15.10 -16.23 -15.76
CA GLU A 229 -15.98 -15.16 -15.27
C GLU A 229 -15.92 -14.99 -13.75
N GLU A 230 -15.92 -16.10 -13.00
CA GLU A 230 -15.78 -16.07 -11.54
C GLU A 230 -14.40 -15.52 -11.13
N ALA A 231 -13.35 -15.83 -11.90
CA ALA A 231 -11.99 -15.37 -11.66
C ALA A 231 -11.84 -13.86 -11.89
N LEU A 232 -12.41 -13.34 -12.98
CA LEU A 232 -12.39 -11.90 -13.28
C LEU A 232 -13.05 -11.06 -12.19
N LEU A 233 -14.16 -11.53 -11.61
CA LEU A 233 -14.86 -10.83 -10.53
C LEU A 233 -14.11 -10.82 -9.19
N LYS A 234 -13.04 -11.62 -9.05
CA LYS A 234 -12.19 -11.64 -7.85
C LYS A 234 -11.03 -10.65 -7.92
N ILE A 235 -10.81 -10.03 -9.09
CA ILE A 235 -9.73 -9.08 -9.31
C ILE A 235 -10.30 -7.68 -9.15
N GLU A 236 -9.76 -6.92 -8.20
CA GLU A 236 -10.11 -5.53 -7.99
C GLU A 236 -9.48 -4.66 -9.10
N PRO A 237 -10.27 -3.95 -9.93
CA PRO A 237 -9.74 -3.22 -11.09
C PRO A 237 -8.66 -2.19 -10.72
N ASN A 238 -8.86 -1.46 -9.63
CA ASN A 238 -7.92 -0.44 -9.15
C ASN A 238 -6.55 -1.02 -8.74
N GLN A 239 -6.46 -2.32 -8.48
CA GLN A 239 -5.17 -2.95 -8.19
C GLN A 239 -4.30 -3.09 -9.45
N LEU A 240 -4.90 -3.19 -10.65
CA LEU A 240 -4.15 -3.38 -11.90
C LEU A 240 -3.25 -2.19 -12.22
N ASP A 241 -3.58 -0.98 -11.74
CA ASP A 241 -2.74 0.20 -11.84
C ASP A 241 -1.33 -0.03 -11.26
N ALA A 242 -1.24 -0.85 -10.20
CA ALA A 242 0.04 -1.16 -9.56
C ALA A 242 0.99 -1.96 -10.46
N LEU A 243 0.45 -2.71 -11.44
CA LEU A 243 1.27 -3.45 -12.42
C LEU A 243 1.83 -2.54 -13.50
N LEU A 244 1.27 -1.34 -13.64
CA LEU A 244 1.76 -0.31 -14.55
C LEU A 244 2.76 0.62 -13.85
N HIS A 245 3.00 0.45 -12.55
CA HIS A 245 4.01 1.21 -11.85
C HIS A 245 5.42 0.81 -12.30
N PRO A 246 6.33 1.78 -12.49
CA PRO A 246 7.70 1.50 -12.88
C PRO A 246 8.42 0.57 -11.89
N GLY A 247 9.20 -0.38 -12.40
CA GLY A 247 10.14 -1.19 -11.63
C GLY A 247 11.54 -0.57 -11.61
N PHE A 248 12.49 -1.13 -10.86
CA PHE A 248 13.89 -0.69 -10.96
C PHE A 248 14.59 -1.25 -12.20
N ASP A 249 15.49 -0.46 -12.79
CA ASP A 249 16.43 -0.98 -13.78
C ASP A 249 17.34 -2.03 -13.13
N GLU A 250 17.29 -3.28 -13.60
CA GLU A 250 18.08 -4.38 -13.02
C GLU A 250 19.59 -4.11 -13.06
N THR A 251 20.09 -3.40 -14.08
CA THR A 251 21.53 -3.14 -14.20
C THR A 251 22.01 -2.11 -13.20
N ALA A 252 21.17 -1.11 -12.91
CA ALA A 252 21.39 -0.15 -11.84
C ALA A 252 21.25 -0.83 -10.47
N LEU A 253 20.23 -1.66 -10.27
CA LEU A 253 20.01 -2.38 -9.01
C LEU A 253 21.21 -3.27 -8.65
N LYS A 254 21.76 -4.03 -9.61
CA LYS A 254 22.94 -4.90 -9.42
C LYS A 254 24.24 -4.15 -9.14
N LYS A 255 24.36 -2.89 -9.57
CA LYS A 255 25.54 -2.04 -9.31
C LYS A 255 25.44 -1.26 -8.00
N SER A 256 24.23 -1.10 -7.48
CA SER A 256 23.98 -0.32 -6.28
C SER A 256 24.30 -1.11 -5.02
N LYS A 257 24.87 -0.43 -4.04
CA LYS A 257 25.16 -1.02 -2.74
C LYS A 257 23.88 -1.00 -1.90
N VAL A 258 23.46 -2.18 -1.44
CA VAL A 258 22.38 -2.30 -0.44
C VAL A 258 22.82 -1.61 0.84
N LEU A 259 22.00 -0.69 1.34
CA LEU A 259 22.19 0.01 2.60
C LEU A 259 21.79 -0.90 3.76
N ALA A 260 20.58 -1.47 3.68
CA ALA A 260 19.98 -2.33 4.69
C ALA A 260 19.02 -3.33 4.01
N SER A 261 18.69 -4.41 4.71
CA SER A 261 17.72 -5.41 4.25
C SER A 261 16.65 -5.63 5.31
N GLY A 262 15.41 -5.79 4.86
CA GLY A 262 14.26 -6.19 5.68
C GLY A 262 13.45 -7.28 4.99
N LEU A 263 12.21 -7.46 5.42
CA LEU A 263 11.25 -8.36 4.82
C LEU A 263 10.58 -7.69 3.61
N ALA A 264 10.55 -8.38 2.48
CA ALA A 264 9.75 -8.04 1.30
C ALA A 264 8.25 -8.15 1.63
N ALA A 265 7.68 -7.07 2.17
CA ALA A 265 6.33 -7.06 2.72
C ALA A 265 5.27 -6.75 1.66
N SER A 266 5.57 -5.82 0.75
CA SER A 266 4.71 -5.49 -0.39
C SER A 266 5.58 -5.13 -1.59
N PRO A 267 5.41 -5.78 -2.74
CA PRO A 267 6.26 -5.59 -3.92
C PRO A 267 6.14 -4.18 -4.48
N GLY A 268 7.14 -3.82 -5.30
CA GLY A 268 7.19 -2.55 -6.01
C GLY A 268 8.53 -1.84 -5.83
N ALA A 269 8.76 -0.84 -6.68
CA ALA A 269 9.92 0.05 -6.61
C ALA A 269 9.45 1.43 -6.15
N ALA A 270 10.02 1.94 -5.07
CA ALA A 270 9.70 3.28 -4.59
C ALA A 270 10.97 4.12 -4.44
N VAL A 271 10.91 5.35 -4.95
CA VAL A 271 11.97 6.35 -4.84
C VAL A 271 11.36 7.61 -4.29
N GLY A 272 11.98 8.20 -3.26
CA GLY A 272 11.47 9.45 -2.71
C GLY A 272 12.25 9.95 -1.50
N ALA A 273 11.90 11.17 -1.10
CA ALA A 273 12.44 11.83 0.08
C ALA A 273 11.89 11.20 1.37
N VAL A 274 12.76 10.96 2.35
CA VAL A 274 12.43 10.32 3.62
C VAL A 274 11.70 11.27 4.56
N TYR A 275 10.60 10.80 5.17
CA TYR A 275 9.87 11.49 6.24
C TYR A 275 9.50 10.52 7.38
N PHE A 276 9.52 11.03 8.62
CA PHE A 276 9.40 10.20 9.83
C PHE A 276 8.01 10.25 10.49
N THR A 277 7.10 11.08 9.98
CA THR A 277 5.73 11.18 10.46
C THR A 277 4.74 11.18 9.29
N ALA A 278 3.57 10.56 9.48
CA ALA A 278 2.53 10.49 8.45
C ALA A 278 2.05 11.88 7.99
N ARG A 279 1.95 12.83 8.93
CA ARG A 279 1.54 14.21 8.65
C ARG A 279 2.52 14.92 7.71
N GLU A 280 3.81 14.75 7.95
CA GLU A 280 4.87 15.40 7.16
C GLU A 280 5.01 14.74 5.80
N ALA A 281 4.94 13.40 5.74
CA ALA A 281 4.89 12.67 4.47
C ALA A 281 3.72 13.16 3.59
N LYS A 282 2.52 13.29 4.16
CA LYS A 282 1.34 13.81 3.44
C LYS A 282 1.54 15.23 2.92
N ALA A 283 2.08 16.13 3.76
CA ALA A 283 2.32 17.51 3.36
C ALA A 283 3.39 17.62 2.26
N ALA A 284 4.44 16.81 2.36
CA ALA A 284 5.54 16.80 1.41
C ALA A 284 5.19 16.13 0.07
N ALA A 285 4.26 15.17 0.06
CA ALA A 285 3.80 14.49 -1.16
C ALA A 285 3.23 15.45 -2.22
N ALA A 286 2.77 16.64 -1.82
CA ALA A 286 2.34 17.68 -2.75
C ALA A 286 3.49 18.27 -3.59
N ASN A 287 4.74 18.16 -3.12
CA ASN A 287 5.93 18.74 -3.74
C ASN A 287 6.84 17.70 -4.42
N GLY A 288 6.51 16.41 -4.31
CA GLY A 288 7.26 15.34 -4.96
C GLY A 288 7.12 13.97 -4.29
N PRO A 289 7.85 12.96 -4.79
CA PRO A 289 7.83 11.60 -4.26
C PRO A 289 8.38 11.52 -2.82
N VAL A 290 7.66 10.85 -1.93
CA VAL A 290 8.04 10.70 -0.51
C VAL A 290 8.02 9.25 -0.05
N LEU A 291 8.82 8.94 0.95
CA LEU A 291 8.88 7.64 1.63
C LEU A 291 8.61 7.83 3.13
N LEU A 292 7.72 7.00 3.67
CA LEU A 292 7.40 7.01 5.10
C LEU A 292 8.29 6.01 5.84
N VAL A 293 9.08 6.50 6.80
CA VAL A 293 9.99 5.69 7.61
C VAL A 293 9.53 5.75 9.08
N ARG A 294 9.23 4.59 9.69
CA ARG A 294 8.67 4.49 11.05
C ARG A 294 9.33 3.34 11.81
N ASN A 295 9.38 3.38 13.14
CA ASN A 295 9.73 2.16 13.89
C ASN A 295 8.70 1.06 13.61
N GLU A 296 7.43 1.38 13.83
CA GLU A 296 6.25 0.63 13.43
C GLU A 296 5.16 1.60 12.95
N THR A 297 4.28 1.15 12.05
CA THR A 297 3.10 1.94 11.65
C THR A 297 1.89 1.55 12.50
N ASN A 298 1.00 2.49 12.74
CA ASN A 298 -0.28 2.24 13.39
C ASN A 298 -1.44 2.80 12.54
N PRO A 299 -2.71 2.55 12.92
CA PRO A 299 -3.87 3.02 12.15
C PRO A 299 -3.96 4.54 11.94
N ASP A 300 -3.29 5.36 12.76
CA ASP A 300 -3.30 6.82 12.62
C ASP A 300 -2.34 7.30 11.51
N ASP A 301 -1.43 6.43 11.03
CA ASP A 301 -0.47 6.74 9.96
C ASP A 301 -1.07 6.65 8.54
N ILE A 302 -2.34 6.24 8.41
CA ILE A 302 -2.92 5.78 7.15
C ILE A 302 -2.90 6.81 6.02
N GLU A 303 -3.06 8.09 6.34
CA GLU A 303 -3.00 9.16 5.34
C GLU A 303 -1.58 9.36 4.79
N GLY A 304 -0.58 9.24 5.66
CA GLY A 304 0.83 9.31 5.26
C GLY A 304 1.25 8.09 4.45
N MET A 305 0.77 6.90 4.83
CA MET A 305 0.98 5.66 4.09
C MET A 305 0.41 5.74 2.67
N ALA A 306 -0.80 6.29 2.52
CA ALA A 306 -1.44 6.46 1.22
C ALA A 306 -0.70 7.49 0.34
N ALA A 307 -0.23 8.58 0.95
CA ALA A 307 0.49 9.65 0.25
C ALA A 307 1.92 9.24 -0.19
N ALA A 308 2.56 8.33 0.55
CA ALA A 308 3.92 7.87 0.26
C ALA A 308 3.99 6.96 -0.99
N GLN A 309 5.14 6.96 -1.65
CA GLN A 309 5.47 5.99 -2.70
C GLN A 309 5.84 4.62 -2.12
N GLY A 310 6.40 4.61 -0.92
CA GLY A 310 6.75 3.39 -0.21
C GLY A 310 6.94 3.60 1.29
N ILE A 311 6.94 2.50 2.02
CA ILE A 311 6.98 2.46 3.49
C ILE A 311 8.14 1.58 3.93
N LEU A 312 8.95 2.08 4.88
CA LEU A 312 10.03 1.35 5.52
C LEU A 312 9.78 1.29 7.03
N THR A 313 9.81 0.09 7.63
CA THR A 313 9.74 -0.06 9.09
C THR A 313 10.94 -0.77 9.69
N ALA A 314 11.32 -0.38 10.90
CA ALA A 314 12.42 -1.02 11.64
C ALA A 314 11.99 -2.36 12.23
N THR A 315 10.76 -2.47 12.72
CA THR A 315 10.16 -3.69 13.28
C THR A 315 8.94 -4.13 12.48
N GLY A 316 8.43 -5.33 12.78
CA GLY A 316 7.23 -5.90 12.17
C GLY A 316 7.51 -6.99 11.11
N GLY A 317 6.67 -8.04 11.14
CA GLY A 317 6.73 -9.17 10.22
C GLY A 317 5.96 -8.97 8.91
N ARG A 318 5.84 -10.04 8.11
CA ARG A 318 5.05 -10.05 6.85
C ARG A 318 3.56 -9.80 7.08
N THR A 319 3.08 -10.02 8.30
CA THR A 319 1.70 -9.78 8.73
C THR A 319 1.53 -8.53 9.60
N SER A 320 2.57 -7.68 9.70
CA SER A 320 2.50 -6.41 10.42
C SER A 320 1.49 -5.44 9.80
N HIS A 321 1.09 -4.42 10.57
CA HIS A 321 0.17 -3.37 10.09
C HIS A 321 0.67 -2.72 8.79
N ALA A 322 1.96 -2.35 8.72
CA ALA A 322 2.58 -1.76 7.54
C ALA A 322 2.43 -2.68 6.32
N ALA A 323 2.78 -3.96 6.49
CA ALA A 323 2.76 -4.95 5.43
C ALA A 323 1.35 -5.19 4.88
N VAL A 324 0.36 -5.38 5.75
CA VAL A 324 -1.03 -5.65 5.35
C VAL A 324 -1.67 -4.45 4.65
N VAL A 325 -1.46 -3.25 5.18
CA VAL A 325 -2.04 -2.02 4.61
C VAL A 325 -1.36 -1.66 3.29
N ALA A 326 -0.03 -1.73 3.21
CA ALA A 326 0.72 -1.43 1.99
C ALA A 326 0.34 -2.36 0.84
N ARG A 327 0.19 -3.67 1.09
CA ARG A 327 -0.31 -4.63 0.08
C ARG A 327 -1.71 -4.27 -0.41
N GLY A 328 -2.60 -3.92 0.51
CA GLY A 328 -3.95 -3.48 0.16
C GLY A 328 -3.97 -2.21 -0.70
N MET A 329 -3.02 -1.30 -0.49
CA MET A 329 -2.86 -0.06 -1.24
C MET A 329 -1.99 -0.20 -2.51
N GLY A 330 -1.39 -1.36 -2.76
CA GLY A 330 -0.43 -1.54 -3.87
C GLY A 330 0.85 -0.70 -3.73
N LYS A 331 1.26 -0.37 -2.50
CA LYS A 331 2.45 0.44 -2.21
C LYS A 331 3.65 -0.45 -1.90
N CYS A 332 4.83 -0.05 -2.33
CA CYS A 332 6.09 -0.71 -1.97
C CYS A 332 6.29 -0.69 -0.45
N CYS A 333 6.61 -1.83 0.16
CA CYS A 333 6.90 -1.89 1.59
C CYS A 333 8.02 -2.87 1.93
N VAL A 334 8.99 -2.35 2.69
CA VAL A 334 10.04 -3.15 3.35
C VAL A 334 9.79 -3.07 4.86
N ALA A 335 9.43 -4.19 5.48
CA ALA A 335 9.11 -4.23 6.90
C ALA A 335 10.20 -4.93 7.71
N GLY A 336 10.30 -4.66 9.02
CA GLY A 336 11.20 -5.40 9.91
C GLY A 336 12.68 -5.25 9.56
N CYS A 337 13.11 -4.08 9.08
CA CYS A 337 14.49 -3.80 8.76
C CYS A 337 15.30 -3.53 10.04
N GLY A 338 15.61 -4.58 10.80
CA GLY A 338 16.22 -4.49 12.12
C GLY A 338 17.61 -3.82 12.17
N ASP A 339 18.25 -3.63 11.01
CA ASP A 339 19.52 -2.91 10.87
C ASP A 339 19.37 -1.39 11.04
N ILE A 340 18.16 -0.85 10.89
CA ILE A 340 17.92 0.59 11.00
C ILE A 340 17.64 0.99 12.45
N ARG A 341 18.13 2.15 12.86
CA ARG A 341 17.81 2.80 14.14
C ARG A 341 17.21 4.16 13.85
N ILE A 342 15.92 4.33 14.16
CA ILE A 342 15.17 5.54 13.81
C ILE A 342 15.11 6.47 15.03
N ASN A 343 15.44 7.73 14.82
CA ASN A 343 15.21 8.81 15.78
C ASN A 343 14.15 9.75 15.22
N GLU A 344 12.89 9.53 15.60
CA GLU A 344 11.74 10.31 15.10
C GLU A 344 11.79 11.78 15.55
N ARG A 345 12.36 12.04 16.73
CA ARG A 345 12.45 13.40 17.31
C ARG A 345 13.46 14.27 16.57
N GLU A 346 14.62 13.71 16.25
CA GLU A 346 15.70 14.38 15.53
C GLU A 346 15.64 14.16 14.01
N LYS A 347 14.65 13.40 13.54
CA LYS A 347 14.30 13.20 12.12
C LYS A 347 15.44 12.64 11.28
N TYR A 348 15.99 11.52 11.72
CA TYR A 348 16.94 10.72 10.95
C TYR A 348 16.81 9.24 11.29
N PHE A 349 17.37 8.39 10.43
CA PHE A 349 17.72 7.02 10.81
C PHE A 349 19.18 6.73 10.52
N THR A 350 19.74 5.72 11.20
CA THR A 350 21.09 5.23 10.95
C THR A 350 21.11 3.76 10.58
N VAL A 351 22.10 3.39 9.78
CA VAL A 351 22.46 2.00 9.45
C VAL A 351 23.98 1.88 9.58
N GLY A 352 24.44 1.28 10.67
CA GLY A 352 25.84 1.36 11.06
C GLY A 352 26.29 2.83 11.18
N ASP A 353 27.33 3.20 10.43
CA ASP A 353 27.89 4.57 10.43
C ASP A 353 27.16 5.54 9.47
N ILE A 354 26.23 5.04 8.65
CA ILE A 354 25.52 5.86 7.66
C ILE A 354 24.29 6.47 8.31
N ARG A 355 24.14 7.79 8.18
CA ARG A 355 22.97 8.56 8.65
C ARG A 355 22.22 9.12 7.45
N VAL A 356 20.90 8.90 7.43
CA VAL A 356 19.97 9.46 6.44
C VAL A 356 19.02 10.40 7.15
N ASN A 357 18.99 11.66 6.71
CA ASN A 357 18.16 12.70 7.31
C ASN A 357 16.83 12.86 6.57
N GLU A 358 15.87 13.51 7.22
CA GLU A 358 14.60 13.90 6.58
C GLU A 358 14.86 14.72 5.31
N GLY A 359 14.10 14.42 4.26
CA GLY A 359 14.24 15.05 2.94
C GLY A 359 15.27 14.39 2.02
N GLU A 360 16.18 13.56 2.54
CA GLU A 360 17.12 12.81 1.70
C GLU A 360 16.40 11.73 0.91
N THR A 361 16.83 11.52 -0.34
CA THR A 361 16.21 10.55 -1.24
C THR A 361 16.84 9.17 -1.06
N ILE A 362 15.99 8.16 -0.87
CA ILE A 362 16.38 6.75 -0.87
C ILE A 362 15.49 5.98 -1.85
N SER A 363 15.87 4.73 -2.11
CA SER A 363 15.09 3.80 -2.93
C SER A 363 14.78 2.53 -2.13
N LEU A 364 13.55 2.05 -2.25
CA LEU A 364 13.05 0.83 -1.61
C LEU A 364 12.65 -0.18 -2.68
N ASP A 365 13.20 -1.39 -2.58
CA ASP A 365 12.77 -2.55 -3.34
C ASP A 365 11.92 -3.44 -2.43
N GLY A 366 10.61 -3.32 -2.56
CA GLY A 366 9.63 -4.07 -1.79
C GLY A 366 9.51 -5.54 -2.20
N SER A 367 10.09 -5.92 -3.35
CA SER A 367 10.09 -7.29 -3.85
C SER A 367 11.27 -8.08 -3.29
N ALA A 368 12.44 -7.46 -3.17
CA ALA A 368 13.63 -8.07 -2.56
C ALA A 368 13.78 -7.77 -1.06
N GLY A 369 13.09 -6.75 -0.54
CA GLY A 369 13.26 -6.27 0.83
C GLY A 369 14.50 -5.39 1.03
N ASN A 370 15.03 -4.77 -0.02
CA ASN A 370 16.28 -4.02 0.04
C ASN A 370 16.06 -2.50 0.13
N VAL A 371 16.93 -1.83 0.86
CA VAL A 371 16.99 -0.36 0.97
C VAL A 371 18.28 0.14 0.31
N TYR A 372 18.21 1.20 -0.49
CA TYR A 372 19.34 1.78 -1.20
C TYR A 372 19.43 3.29 -0.95
N VAL A 373 20.66 3.80 -0.86
CA VAL A 373 20.90 5.26 -0.79
C VAL A 373 20.74 5.87 -2.18
N GLY A 374 20.05 7.01 -2.25
CA GLY A 374 19.87 7.77 -3.48
C GLY A 374 18.70 7.29 -4.34
N ALA A 375 18.49 7.99 -5.45
CA ALA A 375 17.47 7.68 -6.44
C ALA A 375 18.00 6.65 -7.45
N LEU A 376 17.41 5.46 -7.46
CA LEU A 376 17.66 4.48 -8.51
C LEU A 376 16.75 4.73 -9.73
N PRO A 377 17.25 4.52 -10.96
CA PRO A 377 16.46 4.69 -12.15
C PRO A 377 15.35 3.64 -12.22
N LEU A 378 14.18 4.11 -12.66
CA LEU A 378 13.00 3.29 -12.85
C LEU A 378 12.82 2.99 -14.35
N VAL A 379 12.28 1.81 -14.64
CA VAL A 379 11.90 1.34 -15.98
C VAL A 379 10.42 0.99 -15.99
N ASP A 380 9.75 1.22 -17.12
CA ASP A 380 8.34 0.86 -17.27
C ASP A 380 8.14 -0.64 -17.06
N ALA A 381 7.03 -1.00 -16.41
CA ALA A 381 6.69 -2.40 -16.20
C ALA A 381 6.42 -3.12 -17.52
N GLU A 382 6.93 -4.35 -17.62
CA GLU A 382 6.58 -5.27 -18.70
C GLU A 382 5.31 -6.04 -18.35
N VAL A 383 4.37 -6.04 -19.28
CA VAL A 383 3.08 -6.69 -19.12
C VAL A 383 3.13 -8.04 -19.84
N SER A 384 3.30 -9.14 -19.09
CA SER A 384 3.41 -10.49 -19.67
C SER A 384 2.83 -11.58 -18.76
N GLY A 385 2.68 -12.80 -19.31
CA GLY A 385 2.26 -13.98 -18.54
C GLY A 385 0.79 -13.98 -18.12
N ASP A 386 0.55 -14.12 -16.82
CA ASP A 386 -0.80 -14.23 -16.24
C ASP A 386 -1.67 -13.00 -16.54
N PHE A 387 -1.08 -11.80 -16.65
CA PHE A 387 -1.81 -10.60 -17.07
C PHE A 387 -2.45 -10.77 -18.44
N ALA A 388 -1.68 -11.21 -19.44
CA ALA A 388 -2.18 -11.37 -20.79
C ALA A 388 -3.29 -12.43 -20.87
N THR A 389 -3.17 -13.49 -20.07
CA THR A 389 -4.19 -14.55 -19.97
C THR A 389 -5.49 -13.98 -19.39
N VAL A 390 -5.42 -13.29 -18.26
CA VAL A 390 -6.62 -12.70 -17.64
C VAL A 390 -7.24 -11.61 -18.52
N MET A 391 -6.43 -10.77 -19.18
CA MET A 391 -6.94 -9.77 -20.11
C MET A 391 -7.62 -10.40 -21.33
N SER A 392 -7.14 -11.55 -21.82
CA SER A 392 -7.84 -12.25 -22.91
C SER A 392 -9.25 -12.68 -22.50
N TRP A 393 -9.45 -13.16 -21.27
CA TRP A 393 -10.79 -13.46 -20.76
C TRP A 393 -11.65 -12.21 -20.68
N ALA A 394 -11.08 -11.12 -20.16
CA ALA A 394 -11.78 -9.84 -20.07
C ALA A 394 -12.20 -9.33 -21.45
N ASP A 395 -11.33 -9.44 -22.46
CA ASP A 395 -11.59 -9.06 -23.85
C ASP A 395 -12.67 -9.93 -24.51
N GLU A 396 -12.70 -11.24 -24.22
CA GLU A 396 -13.71 -12.15 -24.75
C GLU A 396 -15.11 -11.89 -24.16
N ILE A 397 -15.17 -11.50 -22.88
CA ILE A 397 -16.43 -11.32 -22.15
C ILE A 397 -16.99 -9.89 -22.30
N ARG A 398 -16.12 -8.87 -22.41
CA ARG A 398 -16.57 -7.47 -22.42
C ARG A 398 -17.40 -7.15 -23.66
N VAL A 399 -18.41 -6.32 -23.46
CA VAL A 399 -19.23 -5.75 -24.55
C VAL A 399 -18.75 -4.35 -24.94
N LEU A 400 -18.28 -3.57 -23.96
CA LEU A 400 -17.75 -2.24 -24.22
C LEU A 400 -16.39 -2.33 -24.90
N LYS A 401 -16.22 -1.50 -25.92
CA LYS A 401 -14.90 -1.25 -26.50
C LYS A 401 -14.10 -0.32 -25.60
N VAL A 402 -12.80 -0.60 -25.47
CA VAL A 402 -11.88 0.23 -24.69
C VAL A 402 -11.06 1.07 -25.65
N ARG A 403 -11.22 2.39 -25.59
CA ARG A 403 -10.42 3.35 -26.35
C ARG A 403 -9.61 4.21 -25.39
N THR A 404 -8.49 4.73 -25.86
CA THR A 404 -7.62 5.58 -25.05
C THR A 404 -7.86 7.07 -25.30
N ASN A 405 -7.39 7.90 -24.38
CA ASN A 405 -7.14 9.31 -24.65
C ASN A 405 -5.65 9.45 -24.94
N ALA A 406 -5.29 9.83 -26.16
CA ALA A 406 -3.90 9.94 -26.57
C ALA A 406 -3.71 11.09 -27.57
N ASP A 407 -2.70 11.90 -27.28
CA ASP A 407 -2.44 13.16 -27.98
C ASP A 407 -1.13 13.11 -28.78
N THR A 408 -0.28 12.10 -28.54
CA THR A 408 1.01 11.93 -29.22
C THR A 408 1.13 10.55 -29.89
N PRO A 409 2.00 10.40 -30.92
CA PRO A 409 2.30 9.10 -31.53
C PRO A 409 2.88 8.08 -30.54
N HIS A 410 3.61 8.55 -29.52
CA HIS A 410 4.16 7.69 -28.47
C HIS A 410 3.05 7.06 -27.64
N ASP A 411 2.13 7.88 -27.13
CA ASP A 411 1.04 7.42 -26.26
C ASP A 411 0.06 6.52 -27.04
N ALA A 412 -0.16 6.83 -28.32
CA ALA A 412 -0.94 5.98 -29.21
C ALA A 412 -0.33 4.56 -29.32
N ARG A 413 0.99 4.44 -29.52
CA ARG A 413 1.67 3.13 -29.58
C ARG A 413 1.54 2.37 -28.26
N LYS A 414 1.82 3.04 -27.13
CA LYS A 414 1.73 2.41 -25.80
C LYS A 414 0.32 1.94 -25.49
N ALA A 415 -0.69 2.72 -25.87
CA ALA A 415 -2.09 2.33 -25.67
C ALA A 415 -2.47 1.08 -26.49
N ILE A 416 -2.01 0.98 -27.75
CA ILE A 416 -2.22 -0.22 -28.56
C ILE A 416 -1.53 -1.45 -27.93
N GLU A 417 -0.31 -1.29 -27.42
CA GLU A 417 0.41 -2.37 -26.72
C GLU A 417 -0.36 -2.89 -25.49
N LEU A 418 -1.13 -2.02 -24.83
CA LEU A 418 -2.00 -2.35 -23.70
C LEU A 418 -3.42 -2.77 -24.10
N GLY A 419 -3.72 -2.93 -25.39
CA GLY A 419 -5.00 -3.45 -25.89
C GLY A 419 -6.06 -2.39 -26.25
N ALA A 420 -5.71 -1.11 -26.34
CA ALA A 420 -6.66 -0.09 -26.77
C ALA A 420 -7.15 -0.33 -28.21
N GLU A 421 -8.46 -0.23 -28.42
CA GLU A 421 -9.12 -0.49 -29.71
C GLU A 421 -9.42 0.81 -30.49
N GLY A 422 -8.60 1.85 -30.29
CA GLY A 422 -8.82 3.18 -30.84
C GLY A 422 -8.45 4.31 -29.87
N ILE A 423 -8.44 5.53 -30.39
CA ILE A 423 -8.32 6.76 -29.59
C ILE A 423 -9.69 7.41 -29.52
N GLY A 424 -10.30 7.44 -28.33
CA GLY A 424 -11.60 8.06 -28.07
C GLY A 424 -11.53 9.59 -28.03
N LEU A 425 -10.35 10.13 -27.73
CA LEU A 425 -10.10 11.57 -27.68
C LEU A 425 -8.62 11.87 -27.95
N THR A 426 -8.36 12.58 -29.05
CA THR A 426 -7.11 13.30 -29.30
C THR A 426 -7.39 14.79 -29.10
N ARG A 427 -6.73 15.40 -28.13
CA ARG A 427 -6.78 16.83 -27.81
C ARG A 427 -5.78 17.58 -28.68
N THR A 428 -6.27 18.38 -29.60
CA THR A 428 -5.39 19.14 -30.51
C THR A 428 -4.68 20.30 -29.82
N GLU A 429 -5.19 20.73 -28.67
CA GLU A 429 -4.61 21.78 -27.81
C GLU A 429 -3.16 21.52 -27.45
N HIS A 430 -2.85 20.30 -27.00
CA HIS A 430 -1.52 19.92 -26.53
C HIS A 430 -0.50 20.00 -27.67
N MET A 431 -0.94 19.83 -28.93
CA MET A 431 -0.11 19.96 -30.13
C MET A 431 0.27 21.42 -30.45
N PHE A 432 -0.28 22.42 -29.73
CA PHE A 432 0.02 23.84 -29.92
C PHE A 432 0.87 24.43 -28.79
N PHE A 433 0.96 23.76 -27.64
CA PHE A 433 1.72 24.22 -26.47
C PHE A 433 3.23 23.89 -26.52
N GLU A 434 3.70 23.18 -27.57
CA GLU A 434 5.14 22.98 -27.76
C GLU A 434 5.86 24.31 -28.05
N VAL A 435 7.09 24.45 -27.55
CA VAL A 435 7.88 25.71 -27.56
C VAL A 435 8.06 26.28 -28.97
N ASP A 436 8.17 25.42 -29.98
CA ASP A 436 8.33 25.79 -31.39
C ASP A 436 7.01 26.15 -32.09
N ARG A 437 5.85 25.91 -31.44
CA ARG A 437 4.51 26.07 -32.03
C ARG A 437 3.70 27.21 -31.41
N ILE A 438 3.92 27.46 -30.12
CA ILE A 438 3.32 28.59 -29.39
C ILE A 438 3.49 29.92 -30.15
N PRO A 439 4.66 30.27 -30.73
CA PRO A 439 4.81 31.53 -31.46
C PRO A 439 3.86 31.67 -32.65
N ALA A 440 3.68 30.60 -33.43
CA ALA A 440 2.76 30.61 -34.57
C ALA A 440 1.28 30.70 -34.15
N MET A 441 0.94 30.13 -32.98
CA MET A 441 -0.38 30.27 -32.38
C MET A 441 -0.64 31.70 -31.88
N ARG A 442 0.35 32.32 -31.21
CA ARG A 442 0.27 33.71 -30.76
C ARG A 442 0.16 34.70 -31.92
N GLU A 443 0.93 34.47 -32.99
CA GLU A 443 0.85 35.24 -34.24
C GLU A 443 -0.56 35.17 -34.86
N MET A 444 -1.20 33.99 -34.83
CA MET A 444 -2.56 33.80 -35.32
C MET A 444 -3.59 34.59 -34.50
N ILE A 445 -3.42 34.62 -33.17
CA ILE A 445 -4.31 35.33 -32.24
C ILE A 445 -4.20 36.84 -32.43
N LEU A 446 -2.98 37.36 -32.54
CA LEU A 446 -2.66 38.79 -32.64
C LEU A 446 -2.74 39.34 -34.08
N SER A 447 -3.16 38.53 -35.05
CA SER A 447 -3.35 38.97 -36.44
C SER A 447 -4.55 39.92 -36.60
N ASP A 448 -4.33 41.09 -37.22
CA ASP A 448 -5.34 42.12 -37.46
C ASP A 448 -6.27 41.82 -38.64
N ASN A 449 -5.82 40.97 -39.57
CA ASN A 449 -6.57 40.64 -40.78
C ASN A 449 -6.49 39.16 -41.17
N LEU A 450 -7.36 38.78 -42.11
CA LEU A 450 -7.50 37.40 -42.57
C LEU A 450 -6.21 36.84 -43.22
N GLU A 451 -5.46 37.67 -43.93
CA GLU A 451 -4.25 37.23 -44.64
C GLU A 451 -3.09 36.95 -43.68
N GLN A 452 -2.92 37.79 -42.66
CA GLN A 452 -1.99 37.52 -41.55
C GLN A 452 -2.38 36.24 -40.80
N ARG A 453 -3.67 36.08 -40.47
CA ARG A 453 -4.15 34.88 -39.76
C ARG A 453 -3.92 33.60 -40.57
N ARG A 454 -4.15 33.64 -41.89
CA ARG A 454 -3.87 32.52 -42.80
C ARG A 454 -2.39 32.18 -42.85
N THR A 455 -1.53 33.20 -42.85
CA THR A 455 -0.07 33.03 -42.84
C THR A 455 0.38 32.33 -41.57
N ALA A 456 -0.09 32.77 -40.40
CA ALA A 456 0.20 32.13 -39.11
C ALA A 456 -0.30 30.67 -39.06
N LEU A 457 -1.54 30.42 -39.48
CA LEU A 457 -2.11 29.07 -39.56
C LEU A 457 -1.33 28.15 -40.52
N SER A 458 -0.77 28.68 -41.61
CA SER A 458 0.01 27.90 -42.57
C SER A 458 1.32 27.34 -41.97
N LYS A 459 1.85 28.00 -40.92
CA LYS A 459 3.03 27.53 -40.17
C LYS A 459 2.67 26.32 -39.28
N LEU A 460 1.47 26.31 -38.71
CA LEU A 460 0.96 25.23 -37.85
C LEU A 460 0.58 23.97 -38.64
N LEU A 461 0.14 24.13 -39.89
CA LEU A 461 -0.31 23.02 -40.74
C LEU A 461 0.72 21.87 -40.88
N PRO A 462 1.99 22.09 -41.26
CA PRO A 462 2.96 20.99 -41.38
C PRO A 462 3.29 20.33 -40.04
N MET A 463 3.25 21.09 -38.94
CA MET A 463 3.52 20.59 -37.59
C MET A 463 2.39 19.66 -37.12
N GLN A 464 1.14 20.11 -37.19
CA GLN A 464 -0.02 19.28 -36.86
C GLN A 464 -0.15 18.06 -37.79
N ARG A 465 0.11 18.24 -39.09
CA ARG A 465 0.06 17.13 -40.04
C ARG A 465 1.02 16.02 -39.63
N LYS A 466 2.24 16.36 -39.23
CA LYS A 466 3.25 15.38 -38.79
C LYS A 466 2.78 14.62 -37.53
N ASP A 467 2.15 15.30 -36.58
CA ASP A 467 1.63 14.62 -35.38
C ASP A 467 0.52 13.64 -35.75
N PHE A 468 -0.43 14.06 -36.59
CA PHE A 468 -1.50 13.20 -37.06
C PHE A 468 -1.00 12.03 -37.90
N GLU A 469 -0.03 12.25 -38.78
CA GLU A 469 0.64 11.16 -39.52
C GLU A 469 1.22 10.13 -38.54
N GLY A 470 1.95 10.57 -37.52
CA GLY A 470 2.50 9.68 -36.50
C GLY A 470 1.42 8.95 -35.68
N ILE A 471 0.31 9.63 -35.34
CA ILE A 471 -0.82 9.00 -34.63
C ILE A 471 -1.51 7.97 -35.52
N PHE A 472 -1.77 8.28 -36.79
CA PHE A 472 -2.41 7.35 -37.72
C PHE A 472 -1.52 6.14 -38.02
N GLU A 473 -0.21 6.35 -38.16
CA GLU A 473 0.77 5.25 -38.29
C GLU A 473 0.75 4.33 -37.06
N ALA A 474 0.69 4.90 -35.86
CA ALA A 474 0.62 4.13 -34.62
C ALA A 474 -0.70 3.33 -34.51
N MET A 475 -1.82 3.94 -34.88
CA MET A 475 -3.16 3.37 -34.72
C MET A 475 -3.57 2.41 -35.83
N LYS A 476 -2.89 2.43 -36.99
CA LYS A 476 -3.15 1.55 -38.13
C LYS A 476 -4.63 1.61 -38.57
N GLU A 477 -5.38 0.53 -38.34
CA GLU A 477 -6.80 0.41 -38.74
C GLU A 477 -7.77 0.85 -37.62
N PHE A 478 -7.28 1.15 -36.42
CA PHE A 478 -8.13 1.52 -35.30
C PHE A 478 -8.63 2.98 -35.41
N PRO A 479 -9.86 3.26 -34.95
CA PRO A 479 -10.48 4.56 -35.08
C PRO A 479 -9.83 5.62 -34.18
N VAL A 480 -9.56 6.80 -34.75
CA VAL A 480 -9.02 7.97 -34.06
C VAL A 480 -10.06 9.09 -34.05
N THR A 481 -10.49 9.51 -32.85
CA THR A 481 -11.41 10.63 -32.68
C THR A 481 -10.63 11.89 -32.32
N ILE A 482 -10.58 12.84 -33.25
CA ILE A 482 -9.86 14.11 -33.08
C ILE A 482 -10.84 15.18 -32.62
N ARG A 483 -10.55 15.80 -31.48
CA ARG A 483 -11.28 16.97 -30.99
C ARG A 483 -10.60 18.22 -31.51
N LEU A 484 -11.38 19.08 -32.18
CA LEU A 484 -10.92 20.40 -32.60
C LEU A 484 -10.60 21.29 -31.39
N LEU A 485 -9.96 22.42 -31.64
CA LEU A 485 -9.51 23.36 -30.62
C LEU A 485 -10.66 23.76 -29.66
N ASP A 486 -10.48 23.43 -28.38
CA ASP A 486 -11.41 23.63 -27.26
C ASP A 486 -11.12 24.89 -26.39
N PRO A 487 -9.86 25.23 -26.05
CA PRO A 487 -9.56 26.24 -25.04
C PRO A 487 -9.74 27.64 -25.61
N PRO A 488 -10.11 28.60 -24.76
CA PRO A 488 -10.19 29.99 -25.15
C PRO A 488 -8.80 30.54 -25.50
N LEU A 489 -8.77 31.48 -26.47
CA LEU A 489 -7.51 31.98 -27.03
C LEU A 489 -6.56 32.63 -26.00
N HIS A 490 -7.08 33.13 -24.88
CA HIS A 490 -6.26 33.76 -23.85
C HIS A 490 -5.29 32.80 -23.16
N GLU A 491 -5.54 31.49 -23.19
CA GLU A 491 -4.64 30.49 -22.61
C GLU A 491 -3.30 30.35 -23.38
N PHE A 492 -3.24 30.81 -24.63
CA PHE A 492 -2.02 30.79 -25.44
C PHE A 492 -1.18 32.07 -25.30
N LEU A 493 -1.72 33.11 -24.65
CA LEU A 493 -1.05 34.38 -24.46
C LEU A 493 -0.17 34.34 -23.20
N PRO A 494 1.00 34.99 -23.22
CA PRO A 494 1.84 35.09 -22.03
C PRO A 494 1.19 35.99 -20.97
N THR A 495 1.41 35.66 -19.71
CA THR A 495 0.96 36.47 -18.55
C THR A 495 2.08 37.26 -17.91
N GLU A 496 3.33 36.79 -18.05
CA GLU A 496 4.52 37.45 -17.48
C GLU A 496 4.96 38.63 -18.36
N GLU A 497 5.32 39.74 -17.73
CA GLU A 497 5.66 41.01 -18.40
C GLU A 497 6.85 40.85 -19.36
N GLU A 498 7.85 40.06 -18.99
CA GLU A 498 9.03 39.77 -19.84
C GLU A 498 8.65 39.01 -21.12
N ASP A 499 7.73 38.04 -21.03
CA ASP A 499 7.27 37.25 -22.17
C ASP A 499 6.34 38.04 -23.09
N ILE A 500 5.58 38.99 -22.53
CA ILE A 500 4.75 39.94 -23.29
C ILE A 500 5.63 40.87 -24.12
N VAL A 501 6.67 41.46 -23.50
CA VAL A 501 7.63 42.34 -24.20
C VAL A 501 8.31 41.58 -25.34
N LYS A 502 8.78 40.36 -25.07
CA LYS A 502 9.42 39.52 -26.07
C LYS A 502 8.49 39.16 -27.24
N LEU A 503 7.23 38.85 -26.95
CA LEU A 503 6.22 38.59 -27.98
C LEU A 503 5.95 39.84 -28.83
N ALA A 504 5.87 41.02 -28.20
CA ALA A 504 5.67 42.28 -28.90
C ALA A 504 6.85 42.62 -29.83
N GLU A 505 8.09 42.36 -29.39
CA GLU A 505 9.31 42.48 -30.20
C GLU A 505 9.29 41.50 -31.39
N ASP A 506 9.01 40.22 -31.15
CA ASP A 506 8.97 39.18 -32.18
C ASP A 506 7.89 39.45 -33.25
N MET A 507 6.79 40.09 -32.85
CA MET A 507 5.68 40.44 -33.74
C MET A 507 5.76 41.88 -34.30
N ASN A 508 6.75 42.67 -33.87
CA ASN A 508 6.93 44.07 -34.23
C ASN A 508 5.66 44.92 -33.98
N ILE A 509 5.06 44.72 -32.80
CA ILE A 509 3.86 45.43 -32.31
C ILE A 509 4.17 46.17 -30.99
N SER A 510 3.30 47.10 -30.61
CA SER A 510 3.40 47.79 -29.31
C SER A 510 3.08 46.81 -28.17
N VAL A 511 3.69 47.04 -27.00
CA VAL A 511 3.32 46.37 -25.74
C VAL A 511 1.96 46.89 -25.22
N ASP A 512 1.62 48.14 -25.57
CA ASP A 512 0.34 48.80 -25.24
C ASP A 512 -0.85 48.31 -26.09
#